data_AF-A0A2N4S7F9-F1
#
_entry.id   AF-A0A2N4S7F9-F1
#
_cell.length_a   1.000
_cell.length_b   1.000
_cell.length_c   1.000
_cell.angle_alpha   90.00
_cell.angle_beta   90.00
_cell.angle_gamma   90.00
#
_symmetry.space_group_name_H-M   'P 1'
#
loop_
_entity.id
_entity.type
_entity.pdbx_description
1 polymer ?
#
loop_
_entity_poly.entity_id
_entity_poly.type
_entity_poly.pdbx_seq_one_letter_code
_entity_poly.pdbx_strand_id
1 'polypeptide(L)'
;MPKIKDSLTPTEKFCLDAYVVNGDADLAYLLSRKNEPKANEVNLHRLAMRWLRQPPVKAYVAERKAAIYTRMEKPSDMDQDDVKSLVERYKDKDFIIAELIKAASDLDGREKADVLNRIADLQQMKKEEQKKEDERVHFYLPLSVCKDCPNKNRLVEKRGG
;
A
#
# COMPACT_ATOMS: atom_id res chain seq x y z
N MET A 1 39.31 11.88 -9.43
CA MET A 1 38.08 11.18 -9.01
C MET A 1 37.77 11.58 -7.56
N PRO A 2 36.53 11.94 -7.18
CA PRO A 2 36.21 12.25 -5.79
C PRO A 2 36.38 10.98 -4.94
N LYS A 3 37.16 11.05 -3.86
CA LYS A 3 37.38 9.92 -2.95
C LYS A 3 36.02 9.51 -2.35
N ILE A 4 35.64 8.25 -2.54
CA ILE A 4 34.47 7.67 -1.89
C ILE A 4 34.78 7.67 -0.39
N LYS A 5 33.96 8.38 0.41
CA LYS A 5 34.07 8.31 1.86
C LYS A 5 33.47 6.99 2.32
N ASP A 6 34.19 6.24 3.12
CA ASP A 6 33.73 4.95 3.64
C ASP A 6 32.70 5.09 4.77
N SER A 7 32.59 6.26 5.40
CA SER A 7 31.68 6.50 6.53
C SER A 7 30.93 7.84 6.46
N LEU A 8 29.67 7.79 6.89
CA LEU A 8 28.77 8.95 7.00
C LEU A 8 29.02 9.71 8.30
N THR A 9 29.02 11.03 8.21
CA THR A 9 29.08 11.91 9.39
C THR A 9 27.77 11.91 10.18
N PRO A 10 27.79 12.27 11.48
CA PRO A 10 26.56 12.37 12.29
C PRO A 10 25.51 13.30 11.67
N THR A 11 25.93 14.42 11.10
CA THR A 11 25.04 15.38 10.41
C THR A 11 24.42 14.75 9.16
N GLU A 12 25.22 14.05 8.34
CA GLU A 12 24.68 13.33 7.18
C GLU A 12 23.66 12.27 7.58
N LYS A 13 23.92 11.52 8.66
CA LYS A 13 22.96 10.55 9.20
C LYS A 13 21.66 11.22 9.65
N PHE A 14 21.75 12.34 10.38
CA PHE A 14 20.57 13.11 10.81
C PHE A 14 19.73 13.63 9.62
N CYS A 15 20.39 14.16 8.59
CA CYS A 15 19.69 14.63 7.39
C CYS A 15 19.06 13.47 6.59
N LEU A 16 19.70 12.30 6.56
CA LEU A 16 19.13 11.10 5.93
C LEU A 16 17.94 10.55 6.70
N ASP A 17 17.95 10.64 8.04
CA ASP A 17 16.77 10.30 8.86
C ASP A 17 15.58 11.19 8.50
N ALA A 18 15.79 12.51 8.39
CA ALA A 18 14.76 13.45 7.96
C ALA A 18 14.24 13.13 6.54
N TYR A 19 15.15 12.83 5.61
CA TYR A 19 14.82 12.41 4.24
C TYR A 19 13.92 11.17 4.19
N VAL A 20 14.16 10.18 5.06
CA VAL A 20 13.35 8.96 5.09
C VAL A 20 11.89 9.26 5.46
N VAL A 21 11.64 10.30 6.25
CA VAL A 21 10.29 10.70 6.67
C VAL A 21 9.63 11.64 5.67
N ASN A 22 10.34 12.68 5.21
CA ASN A 22 9.73 13.75 4.40
C ASN A 22 9.87 13.54 2.88
N GLY A 23 10.78 12.68 2.42
CA GLY A 23 11.06 12.44 1.00
C GLY A 23 11.82 13.56 0.27
N ASP A 24 12.22 14.64 0.96
CA ASP A 24 12.89 15.79 0.35
C ASP A 24 14.41 15.58 0.29
N ALA A 25 14.87 15.11 -0.87
CA ALA A 25 16.28 14.83 -1.13
C ALA A 25 17.13 16.10 -1.19
N ASP A 26 16.56 17.20 -1.66
CA ASP A 26 17.27 18.44 -1.94
C ASP A 26 17.58 19.15 -0.62
N LEU A 27 16.57 19.27 0.26
CA LEU A 27 16.72 19.81 1.60
C LEU A 27 17.70 18.99 2.44
N ALA A 28 17.59 17.66 2.40
CA ALA A 28 18.51 16.79 3.12
C ALA A 28 19.95 16.95 2.61
N TYR A 29 20.14 17.08 1.30
CA TYR A 29 21.47 17.29 0.71
C TYR A 29 22.06 18.67 1.08
N LEU A 30 21.26 19.73 1.10
CA LEU A 30 21.70 21.07 1.48
C LEU A 30 22.20 21.10 2.93
N LEU A 31 21.36 20.61 3.85
CA LEU A 31 21.63 20.66 5.29
C LEU A 31 22.76 19.70 5.71
N SER A 32 23.04 18.66 4.93
CA SER A 32 24.12 17.72 5.25
C SER A 32 25.52 18.29 5.01
N ARG A 33 25.66 19.42 4.32
CA ARG A 33 26.96 20.00 3.94
C ARG A 33 27.39 21.02 4.97
N LYS A 34 28.66 20.94 5.40
CA LYS A 34 29.25 21.90 6.35
C LYS A 34 29.40 23.32 5.79
N ASN A 35 29.58 23.41 4.47
CA ASN A 35 29.71 24.68 3.76
C ASN A 35 28.52 24.82 2.82
N GLU A 36 28.16 26.06 2.53
CA GLU A 36 27.17 26.35 1.49
C GLU A 36 27.54 25.60 0.20
N PRO A 37 26.63 24.76 -0.31
CA PRO A 37 26.93 23.96 -1.47
C PRO A 37 27.18 24.88 -2.66
N LYS A 38 28.24 24.62 -3.43
CA LYS A 38 28.47 25.25 -4.75
C LYS A 38 27.42 24.83 -5.80
N ALA A 39 26.27 24.33 -5.36
CA ALA A 39 25.22 23.80 -6.19
C ALA A 39 24.34 24.96 -6.64
N ASN A 40 24.26 25.19 -7.95
CA ASN A 40 23.19 26.02 -8.50
C ASN A 40 21.85 25.29 -8.32
N GLU A 41 20.75 26.03 -8.17
CA GLU A 41 19.39 25.48 -8.02
C GLU A 41 19.07 24.41 -9.08
N VAL A 42 19.52 24.63 -10.33
CA VAL A 42 19.34 23.71 -11.47
C VAL A 42 20.09 22.37 -11.30
N ASN A 43 21.20 22.36 -10.56
CA ASN A 43 22.07 21.17 -10.39
C ASN A 43 21.92 20.49 -9.03
N LEU A 44 21.21 21.12 -8.08
CA LEU A 44 21.06 20.65 -6.71
C LEU A 44 20.46 19.25 -6.67
N HIS A 45 19.31 19.07 -7.33
CA HIS A 45 18.60 17.80 -7.35
C HIS A 45 19.47 16.65 -7.90
N ARG A 46 20.22 16.92 -8.98
CA ARG A 46 21.14 15.93 -9.56
C ARG A 46 22.23 15.51 -8.57
N LEU A 47 22.75 16.45 -7.79
CA LEU A 47 23.76 16.17 -6.77
C LEU A 47 23.17 15.41 -5.58
N ALA A 48 21.95 15.75 -5.14
CA ALA A 48 21.20 15.03 -4.12
C ALA A 48 20.98 13.56 -4.52
N MET A 49 20.47 13.32 -5.72
CA MET A 49 20.26 11.98 -6.25
C MET A 49 21.58 11.19 -6.40
N ARG A 50 22.67 11.86 -6.80
CA ARG A 50 23.99 11.22 -6.85
C ARG A 50 24.48 10.82 -5.46
N TRP A 51 24.24 11.65 -4.45
CA TRP A 51 24.61 11.35 -3.06
C TRP A 51 23.81 10.17 -2.51
N LEU A 52 22.49 10.13 -2.73
CA LEU A 52 21.63 9.01 -2.33
C LEU A 52 22.04 7.66 -2.96
N ARG A 53 22.66 7.70 -4.15
CA ARG A 53 23.18 6.51 -4.84
C ARG A 53 24.54 6.03 -4.32
N GLN A 54 25.21 6.78 -3.45
CA GLN A 54 26.49 6.33 -2.88
C GLN A 54 26.28 5.09 -2.01
N PRO A 55 27.17 4.08 -2.08
CA PRO A 55 27.02 2.85 -1.31
C PRO A 55 26.75 3.04 0.20
N PRO A 56 27.50 3.88 0.94
CA PRO A 56 27.25 4.06 2.37
C PRO A 56 25.91 4.74 2.66
N VAL A 57 25.48 5.68 1.82
CA VAL A 57 24.19 6.37 1.95
C VAL A 57 23.04 5.42 1.67
N LYS A 58 23.14 4.65 0.59
CA LYS A 58 22.12 3.68 0.18
C LYS A 58 21.91 2.60 1.25
N ALA A 59 23.00 2.07 1.81
CA ALA A 59 22.94 1.09 2.90
C ALA A 59 22.24 1.67 4.13
N TYR A 60 22.63 2.87 4.56
CA TYR A 60 22.04 3.54 5.71
C TYR A 60 20.54 3.83 5.53
N VAL A 61 20.15 4.36 4.37
CA VAL A 61 18.74 4.65 4.06
C VAL A 61 17.90 3.37 4.04
N ALA A 62 18.43 2.27 3.50
CA ALA A 62 17.72 0.98 3.48
C ALA A 62 17.50 0.44 4.90
N GLU A 63 18.53 0.44 5.73
CA GLU A 63 18.44 0.03 7.15
C GLU A 63 17.45 0.91 7.91
N ARG A 64 17.51 2.22 7.71
CA ARG A 64 16.65 3.16 8.43
C ARG A 64 15.18 3.05 8.01
N LYS A 65 14.91 2.84 6.72
CA LYS A 65 13.57 2.55 6.22
C LYS A 65 13.01 1.28 6.84
N ALA A 66 13.81 0.22 6.93
CA ALA A 66 13.41 -1.02 7.59
C ALA A 66 13.09 -0.77 9.08
N ALA A 67 13.95 -0.04 9.80
CA ALA A 67 13.73 0.27 11.21
C ALA A 67 12.47 1.12 11.48
N ILE A 68 12.16 2.08 10.59
CA ILE A 68 10.93 2.88 10.69
C ILE A 68 9.71 2.03 10.38
N TYR A 69 9.76 1.18 9.35
CA TYR A 69 8.69 0.26 9.02
C TYR A 69 8.38 -0.69 10.20
N THR A 70 9.40 -1.28 10.83
CA THR A 70 9.23 -2.12 12.03
C THR A 70 8.68 -1.35 13.24
N ARG A 71 8.95 -0.04 13.36
CA ARG A 71 8.34 0.79 14.41
C ARG A 71 6.87 1.10 14.12
N MET A 72 6.51 1.36 12.87
CA MET A 72 5.13 1.63 12.46
C MET A 72 4.21 0.42 12.63
N GLU A 73 4.74 -0.80 12.62
CA GLU A 73 3.97 -2.01 12.93
C GLU A 73 3.61 -2.14 14.42
N LYS A 74 4.09 -1.26 15.32
CA LYS A 74 3.67 -1.27 16.72
C LYS A 74 2.27 -0.64 16.87
N PRO A 75 1.25 -1.41 17.30
CA PRO A 75 -0.11 -0.89 17.46
C PRO A 75 -0.23 0.22 18.51
N SER A 76 0.77 0.37 19.38
CA SER A 76 0.81 1.38 20.45
C SER A 76 0.99 2.80 19.94
N ASP A 77 1.56 2.96 18.74
CA ASP A 77 1.96 4.25 18.18
C ASP A 77 1.04 4.67 17.02
N MET A 78 0.00 3.90 16.73
CA MET A 78 -1.00 4.19 15.70
C MET A 78 -2.12 5.06 16.28
N ASP A 79 -2.52 6.11 15.55
CA ASP A 79 -3.67 6.91 15.93
C ASP A 79 -4.96 6.08 15.90
N GLN A 80 -5.95 6.44 16.74
CA GLN A 80 -7.21 5.67 16.83
C GLN A 80 -7.94 5.54 15.49
N ASP A 81 -7.81 6.52 14.60
CA ASP A 81 -8.44 6.47 13.28
C ASP A 81 -7.69 5.54 12.32
N ASP A 82 -6.36 5.42 12.44
CA ASP A 82 -5.58 4.44 11.68
C ASP A 82 -5.91 3.01 12.12
N VAL A 83 -6.09 2.79 13.43
CA VAL A 83 -6.55 1.50 13.97
C VAL A 83 -7.94 1.15 13.42
N LYS A 84 -8.89 2.09 13.41
CA LYS A 84 -10.22 1.86 12.81
C LYS A 84 -10.12 1.53 11.33
N SER A 85 -9.28 2.26 10.57
CA SER A 85 -9.08 2.00 9.14
C SER A 85 -8.49 0.61 8.89
N LEU A 86 -7.61 0.15 9.77
CA LEU A 86 -7.01 -1.17 9.71
C LEU A 86 -8.06 -2.25 10.02
N VAL A 87 -8.84 -2.06 11.09
CA VAL A 87 -9.96 -2.95 11.44
C VAL A 87 -10.98 -3.06 10.31
N GLU A 88 -11.28 -1.97 9.60
CA GLU A 88 -12.18 -2.00 8.44
C GLU A 88 -11.61 -2.83 7.30
N ARG A 89 -10.30 -2.70 7.01
CA ARG A 89 -9.62 -3.53 6.00
C ARG A 89 -9.61 -5.01 6.37
N TYR A 90 -9.48 -5.34 7.66
CA TYR A 90 -9.59 -6.71 8.15
C TYR A 90 -11.00 -7.32 8.07
N LYS A 91 -12.02 -6.59 7.58
CA LYS A 91 -13.31 -7.18 7.19
C LYS A 91 -13.30 -7.74 5.78
N ASP A 92 -12.40 -7.28 4.93
CA ASP A 92 -12.26 -7.80 3.56
C ASP A 92 -11.53 -9.14 3.58
N LYS A 93 -12.20 -10.18 3.07
CA LYS A 93 -11.63 -11.53 2.97
C LYS A 93 -10.37 -11.55 2.10
N ASP A 94 -10.29 -10.73 1.06
CA ASP A 94 -9.13 -10.68 0.19
C ASP A 94 -7.91 -10.07 0.90
N PHE A 95 -8.15 -9.08 1.76
CA PHE A 95 -7.12 -8.49 2.62
C PHE A 95 -6.62 -9.50 3.67
N ILE A 96 -7.52 -10.24 4.33
CA ILE A 96 -7.15 -11.29 5.28
C ILE A 96 -6.32 -12.38 4.60
N ILE A 97 -6.73 -12.83 3.41
CA ILE A 97 -6.00 -13.86 2.65
C ILE A 97 -4.59 -13.35 2.29
N ALA A 98 -4.45 -12.10 1.84
CA ALA A 98 -3.14 -11.53 1.52
C ALA A 98 -2.20 -11.49 2.73
N GLU A 99 -2.70 -11.12 3.91
CA GLU A 99 -1.90 -11.07 5.13
C GLU A 99 -1.53 -12.48 5.62
N LEU A 100 -2.43 -13.46 5.49
CA LEU A 100 -2.13 -14.87 5.79
C LEU A 100 -1.06 -15.45 4.85
N ILE A 101 -1.07 -15.09 3.57
CA ILE A 101 -0.03 -15.50 2.60
C ILE A 101 1.32 -14.92 3.01
N LYS A 102 1.35 -13.64 3.42
CA LYS A 102 2.56 -12.98 3.93
C LYS A 102 3.06 -13.66 5.21
N ALA A 103 2.19 -14.00 6.15
CA ALA A 103 2.58 -14.74 7.36
C ALA A 103 3.12 -16.15 7.03
N ALA A 104 2.53 -16.83 6.02
CA ALA A 104 2.97 -18.16 5.61
C ALA A 104 4.35 -18.22 4.96
N SER A 105 4.90 -17.11 4.46
CA SER A 105 6.26 -17.09 3.90
C SER A 105 7.32 -17.36 4.97
N ASP A 106 7.04 -16.92 6.20
CA ASP A 106 8.00 -16.93 7.31
C ASP A 106 7.79 -18.13 8.25
N LEU A 107 6.75 -18.94 7.99
CA LEU A 107 6.39 -20.13 8.78
C LEU A 107 6.76 -21.43 8.06
N ASP A 108 7.08 -22.46 8.85
CA ASP A 108 7.46 -23.78 8.39
C ASP A 108 6.66 -24.91 9.05
N GLY A 109 6.61 -26.07 8.39
CA GLY A 109 6.03 -27.29 8.94
C GLY A 109 4.52 -27.17 9.24
N ARG A 110 4.15 -27.47 10.49
CA ARG A 110 2.75 -27.57 10.93
C ARG A 110 2.02 -26.23 10.89
N GLU A 111 2.67 -25.16 11.34
CA GLU A 111 2.07 -23.82 11.41
C GLU A 111 1.75 -23.30 10.01
N LYS A 112 2.64 -23.56 9.05
CA LYS A 112 2.40 -23.25 7.63
C LYS A 112 1.20 -24.03 7.08
N ALA A 113 1.08 -25.32 7.40
CA ALA A 113 -0.04 -26.14 6.96
C ALA A 113 -1.38 -25.62 7.54
N ASP A 114 -1.39 -25.20 8.80
CA ASP A 114 -2.59 -24.63 9.45
C ASP A 114 -3.02 -23.31 8.78
N VAL A 115 -2.07 -22.43 8.43
CA VAL A 115 -2.36 -21.20 7.69
C VAL A 115 -2.88 -21.49 6.28
N LEU A 116 -2.29 -22.45 5.57
CA LEU A 116 -2.74 -22.85 4.23
C LEU A 116 -4.15 -23.43 4.24
N ASN A 117 -4.49 -24.24 5.25
CA ASN A 117 -5.85 -24.75 5.44
C ASN A 117 -6.84 -23.61 5.66
N ARG A 118 -6.48 -22.63 6.48
CA ARG A 118 -7.33 -21.45 6.73
C ARG A 118 -7.57 -20.62 5.48
N ILE A 119 -6.56 -20.47 4.62
CA ILE A 119 -6.68 -19.82 3.32
C ILE A 119 -7.64 -20.59 2.42
N ALA A 120 -7.53 -21.92 2.37
CA ALA A 120 -8.42 -22.77 1.58
C ALA A 120 -9.89 -22.65 2.02
N ASP A 121 -10.15 -22.65 3.33
CA ASP A 121 -11.50 -22.47 3.90
C ASP A 121 -12.10 -21.12 3.47
N LEU A 122 -11.33 -20.02 3.59
CA LEU A 122 -11.78 -18.68 3.19
C LEU A 122 -12.08 -18.59 1.68
N GLN A 123 -11.27 -19.23 0.85
CA GLN A 123 -11.51 -19.29 -0.61
C GLN A 123 -12.77 -20.10 -0.93
N GLN A 124 -13.02 -21.19 -0.22
CA GLN A 124 -14.25 -21.98 -0.38
C GLN A 124 -15.49 -21.15 -0.01
N MET A 125 -15.45 -20.44 1.13
CA MET A 125 -16.56 -19.56 1.55
C MET A 125 -16.86 -18.49 0.49
N LYS A 126 -15.84 -17.88 -0.11
CA LYS A 126 -16.01 -16.89 -1.19
C LYS A 126 -16.68 -17.49 -2.43
N LYS A 127 -16.31 -18.73 -2.79
CA LYS A 127 -16.91 -19.45 -3.92
C LYS A 127 -18.38 -19.80 -3.65
N GLU A 128 -18.72 -20.15 -2.42
CA GLU A 128 -20.11 -20.43 -2.02
C GLU A 128 -20.98 -19.16 -2.01
N GLU A 129 -20.42 -18.01 -1.63
CA GLU A 129 -21.11 -16.71 -1.72
C GLU A 129 -21.40 -16.30 -3.17
N GLN A 130 -20.43 -16.44 -4.07
CA GLN A 130 -20.63 -16.17 -5.50
C GLN A 130 -21.72 -17.05 -6.11
N LYS A 131 -21.74 -18.35 -5.80
CA LYS A 131 -22.80 -19.25 -6.27
C LYS A 131 -24.19 -18.81 -5.81
N LYS A 132 -24.32 -18.35 -4.55
CA LYS A 132 -25.59 -17.84 -4.02
C LYS A 132 -26.04 -16.54 -4.69
N GLU A 133 -25.12 -15.72 -5.19
CA GLU A 133 -25.47 -14.53 -5.97
C GLU A 133 -25.90 -14.91 -7.39
N ASP A 134 -25.21 -15.85 -8.04
CA ASP A 134 -25.56 -16.34 -9.38
C ASP A 134 -26.93 -17.04 -9.42
N GLU A 135 -27.32 -17.71 -8.33
CA GLU A 135 -28.63 -18.35 -8.19
C GLU A 135 -29.78 -17.36 -7.92
N ARG A 136 -29.50 -16.08 -7.65
CA ARG A 136 -30.56 -15.07 -7.42
C ARG A 136 -31.19 -14.65 -8.73
N VAL A 137 -32.51 -14.83 -8.81
CA VAL A 137 -33.32 -14.30 -9.92
C VAL A 137 -33.46 -12.79 -9.76
N HIS A 138 -32.85 -12.03 -10.68
CA HIS A 138 -33.04 -10.58 -10.76
C HIS A 138 -34.39 -10.26 -11.41
N PHE A 139 -35.35 -9.81 -10.60
CA PHE A 139 -36.61 -9.28 -11.12
C PHE A 139 -36.40 -7.83 -11.55
N TYR A 140 -36.41 -7.59 -12.86
CA TYR A 140 -36.49 -6.23 -13.39
C TYR A 140 -37.95 -5.79 -13.38
N LEU A 141 -38.26 -4.77 -12.58
CA LEU A 141 -39.55 -4.10 -12.67
C LEU A 141 -39.60 -3.34 -14.01
N PRO A 142 -40.56 -3.62 -14.90
CA PRO A 142 -40.73 -2.84 -16.10
C PRO A 142 -40.97 -1.39 -15.72
N LEU A 143 -40.21 -0.46 -16.31
CA LEU A 143 -40.49 0.96 -16.15
C LEU A 143 -41.94 1.21 -16.57
N SER A 144 -42.67 1.94 -15.74
CA SER A 144 -43.98 2.46 -16.13
C SER A 144 -43.81 3.24 -17.43
N VAL A 145 -44.69 2.98 -18.41
CA VAL A 145 -44.53 3.43 -19.79
C VAL A 145 -44.24 4.93 -19.81
N CYS A 146 -43.00 5.30 -20.12
CA CYS A 146 -42.60 6.70 -20.23
C CYS A 146 -43.36 7.35 -21.40
N LYS A 147 -43.99 8.50 -21.13
CA LYS A 147 -44.86 9.21 -22.09
C LYS A 147 -44.14 9.58 -23.39
N ASP A 148 -42.83 9.84 -23.29
CA ASP A 148 -41.98 10.38 -24.35
C ASP A 148 -41.02 9.34 -24.93
N CYS A 149 -41.17 8.07 -24.59
CA CYS A 149 -40.25 7.04 -25.06
C CYS A 149 -40.53 6.62 -26.51
N PRO A 150 -39.54 6.63 -27.42
CA PRO A 150 -39.74 6.32 -28.84
C PRO A 150 -40.32 4.92 -29.10
N ASN A 151 -40.01 3.95 -28.23
CA ASN A 151 -40.44 2.55 -28.34
C ASN A 151 -41.61 2.18 -27.41
N LYS A 152 -42.37 3.16 -26.88
CA LYS A 152 -43.47 2.89 -25.92
C LYS A 152 -44.53 1.90 -26.42
N ASN A 153 -44.78 1.86 -27.73
CA ASN A 153 -45.74 0.96 -28.35
C ASN A 153 -45.17 -0.45 -28.66
N ARG A 154 -43.88 -0.69 -28.42
CA ARG A 154 -43.20 -1.97 -28.62
C ARG A 154 -42.89 -2.69 -27.30
N LEU A 155 -43.25 -2.10 -26.16
CA LEU A 155 -43.14 -2.75 -24.87
C LEU A 155 -44.26 -3.79 -24.73
N VAL A 156 -43.88 -4.96 -24.22
CA VAL A 156 -44.67 -6.20 -24.14
C VAL A 156 -46.15 -5.91 -23.82
N GLU A 157 -47.04 -6.38 -24.68
CA GLU A 157 -48.49 -6.27 -24.50
C GLU A 157 -48.89 -6.76 -23.10
N LYS A 158 -49.80 -6.02 -22.47
CA LYS A 158 -50.35 -6.33 -21.15
C LYS A 158 -50.70 -7.82 -21.10
N ARG A 159 -50.05 -8.59 -20.23
CA ARG A 159 -50.59 -9.89 -19.80
C ARG A 159 -51.92 -9.58 -19.13
N GLY A 160 -53.01 -9.80 -19.84
CA GLY A 160 -54.36 -9.73 -19.31
C GLY A 160 -54.47 -10.66 -18.11
N GLY A 161 -54.96 -10.10 -17.00
CA GLY A 161 -55.51 -10.89 -15.90
C GLY A 161 -56.89 -11.39 -16.25
#